data_AF-A0A847WD23-F1
#
_entry.id   AF-A0A847WD23-F1
#
_cell.length_a   1.000
_cell.length_b   1.000
_cell.length_c   1.000
_cell.angle_alpha   90.00
_cell.angle_beta   90.00
_cell.angle_gamma   90.00
#
_symmetry.space_group_name_H-M   'P 1'
#
loop_
_entity.id
_entity.type
_entity.pdbx_description
1 polymer ?
#
loop_
_entity_poly.entity_id
_entity_poly.type
_entity_poly.pdbx_seq_one_letter_code
_entity_poly.pdbx_strand_id
1 'polypeptide(L)' 'EIGGKIRAFLAASGEDKITAARSLYSYLAATCPLIPIAFEQLNLYTHRGAVTGLSPLASNVFYKITEWKITLH' A
#
# COMPACT_ATOMS: atom_id res chain seq x y z
N GLU A 1 -15.81 -7.09 -20.24
CA GLU A 1 -14.80 -6.05 -20.61
C GLU A 1 -14.27 -5.34 -19.36
N ILE A 2 -13.05 -4.81 -19.43
CA ILE A 2 -12.39 -4.12 -18.31
C ILE A 2 -13.20 -2.94 -17.75
N GLY A 3 -13.79 -2.11 -18.61
CA GLY A 3 -14.53 -0.91 -18.21
C GLY A 3 -15.75 -1.23 -17.34
N GLY A 4 -16.44 -2.34 -17.59
CA GLY A 4 -17.56 -2.80 -16.76
C GLY A 4 -17.12 -3.20 -15.35
N LYS A 5 -15.95 -3.84 -15.23
CA LYS A 5 -15.38 -4.25 -13.94
C LYS A 5 -14.89 -3.06 -13.12
N ILE A 6 -14.31 -2.05 -13.78
CA ILE A 6 -13.91 -0.79 -13.14
C ILE A 6 -15.15 -0.09 -12.56
N ARG A 7 -16.22 0.08 -13.35
CA ARG A 7 -17.46 0.72 -12.87
C ARG A 7 -18.08 -0.03 -11.70
N ALA A 8 -18.14 -1.35 -11.76
CA ALA A 8 -18.65 -2.18 -10.66
C ALA A 8 -17.82 -2.00 -9.37
N PHE A 9 -16.49 -1.96 -9.48
CA PHE A 9 -15.62 -1.71 -8.32
C PHE A 9 -15.78 -0.31 -7.74
N LEU A 10 -15.91 0.72 -8.58
CA LEU A 10 -16.09 2.10 -8.15
C LEU A 10 -17.46 2.36 -7.51
N ALA A 11 -18.50 1.64 -7.94
CA ALA A 11 -19.86 1.77 -7.41
C ALA A 11 -20.12 0.94 -6.13
N ALA A 12 -19.32 -0.09 -5.87
CA ALA A 12 -19.50 -0.98 -4.73
C ALA A 12 -19.00 -0.37 -3.40
N SER A 13 -19.60 -0.79 -2.29
CA SER A 13 -19.24 -0.38 -0.93
C SER A 13 -19.18 -1.60 0.00
N GLY A 14 -18.58 -1.45 1.19
CA GLY A 14 -18.48 -2.52 2.17
C GLY A 14 -17.84 -3.81 1.62
N GLU A 15 -18.44 -4.95 1.92
CA GLU A 15 -17.98 -6.27 1.48
C GLU A 15 -18.12 -6.48 -0.04
N ASP A 16 -19.12 -5.87 -0.67
CA ASP A 16 -19.31 -5.94 -2.13
C ASP A 16 -18.13 -5.34 -2.88
N LYS A 17 -17.47 -4.33 -2.28
CA LYS A 17 -16.27 -3.73 -2.85
C LYS A 17 -15.11 -4.73 -2.92
N ILE A 18 -14.99 -5.62 -1.95
CA ILE A 18 -13.97 -6.68 -1.94
C ILE A 18 -14.24 -7.66 -3.08
N THR A 19 -15.49 -8.07 -3.26
CA THR A 19 -15.92 -8.98 -4.34
C THR A 19 -15.69 -8.36 -5.72
N ALA A 20 -16.07 -7.09 -5.89
CA ALA A 20 -15.86 -6.36 -7.14
C ALA A 20 -14.37 -6.15 -7.45
N ALA A 21 -13.55 -5.85 -6.43
CA ALA A 21 -12.10 -5.72 -6.57
C ALA A 21 -11.46 -7.04 -7.04
N ARG A 22 -11.82 -8.16 -6.40
CA ARG A 22 -11.34 -9.49 -6.79
C ARG A 22 -11.67 -9.81 -8.25
N SER A 23 -12.90 -9.52 -8.69
CA SER A 23 -13.33 -9.71 -10.07
C SER A 23 -12.57 -8.84 -11.08
N LEU A 24 -12.18 -7.62 -10.70
CA LEU A 24 -11.36 -6.72 -11.51
C LEU A 24 -9.90 -7.21 -11.58
N TYR A 25 -9.29 -7.54 -10.44
CA TYR A 25 -7.89 -7.95 -10.37
C TYR A 25 -7.65 -9.30 -11.04
N SER A 26 -8.54 -10.29 -10.87
CA SER A 26 -8.45 -11.55 -11.61
C SER A 26 -8.52 -11.35 -13.12
N TYR A 27 -9.35 -10.42 -13.59
CA TYR A 27 -9.43 -10.11 -15.02
C TYR A 27 -8.14 -9.45 -15.52
N LEU A 28 -7.58 -8.50 -14.77
CA LEU A 28 -6.29 -7.87 -15.09
C LEU A 28 -5.16 -8.91 -15.13
N ALA A 29 -5.08 -9.78 -14.13
CA ALA A 29 -4.07 -10.83 -14.08
C ALA A 29 -4.14 -11.80 -15.27
N ALA A 30 -5.34 -12.07 -15.79
CA ALA A 30 -5.53 -12.99 -16.92
C ALA A 30 -5.37 -12.34 -18.30
N THR A 31 -5.58 -11.03 -18.43
CA THR A 31 -5.71 -10.36 -19.74
C THR A 31 -4.73 -9.22 -19.98
N CYS A 32 -4.10 -8.68 -18.94
CA CYS A 32 -3.16 -7.57 -19.08
C CYS A 32 -1.79 -8.08 -19.55
N PRO A 33 -1.17 -7.46 -20.55
CA PRO A 33 0.19 -7.80 -20.98
C PRO A 33 1.27 -7.24 -20.04
N LEU A 34 0.96 -7.12 -18.75
CA LEU A 34 1.86 -6.64 -17.70
C LEU A 34 1.77 -7.58 -16.50
N ILE A 35 2.92 -8.06 -16.04
CA ILE A 35 3.02 -8.99 -14.92
C ILE A 35 3.60 -8.23 -13.72
N PRO A 36 2.92 -8.20 -12.56
CA PRO A 36 3.51 -7.60 -11.36
C PRO A 36 4.68 -8.46 -10.87
N ILE A 37 5.86 -7.85 -10.69
CA ILE A 37 7.07 -8.55 -10.23
C ILE A 37 7.19 -8.46 -8.70
N ALA A 38 6.97 -7.28 -8.14
CA ALA A 38 6.98 -7.03 -6.70
C ALA A 38 6.15 -5.78 -6.39
N PHE A 39 5.74 -5.66 -5.13
CA PHE A 39 5.22 -4.41 -4.59
C PHE A 39 6.34 -3.67 -3.87
N GLU A 40 6.28 -2.34 -3.89
CA GLU A 40 7.25 -1.51 -3.20
C GLU A 40 7.25 -1.82 -1.70
N GLN A 41 8.44 -2.01 -1.15
CA GLN A 41 8.67 -2.12 0.28
C GLN A 41 9.61 -1.01 0.70
N LEU A 42 9.15 -0.16 1.61
CA LEU A 42 9.96 0.91 2.19
C LEU A 42 10.55 0.44 3.51
N ASN A 43 11.87 0.45 3.61
CA ASN A 43 12.60 0.08 4.82
C ASN A 43 13.32 1.31 5.36
N LEU A 44 13.23 1.52 6.67
CA LEU A 44 13.94 2.56 7.38
C LEU A 44 14.89 1.94 8.41
N TYR A 45 16.18 2.20 8.26
CA TYR A 45 17.22 1.72 9.17
C TYR A 45 17.65 2.84 10.10
N THR A 46 17.63 2.58 11.41
CA THR A 46 18.09 3.52 12.44
C THR A 46 19.08 2.84 13.37
N HIS A 47 19.95 3.64 13.99
CA HIS A 47 20.84 3.12 15.02
C HIS A 47 20.01 2.66 16.23
N ARG A 48 20.33 1.48 16.77
CA ARG A 48 19.62 0.89 17.90
C ARG A 48 19.64 1.87 19.08
N GLY A 49 18.47 2.18 19.62
CA GLY A 49 18.32 3.07 20.77
C GLY A 49 18.52 4.56 20.49
N ALA A 50 18.97 4.96 19.28
CA ALA A 50 19.25 6.36 18.98
C ALA A 50 18.00 7.16 18.57
N VAL A 51 16.96 6.49 18.08
CA VAL A 51 15.74 7.15 17.60
C VAL A 51 14.53 6.67 18.38
N THR A 52 13.76 7.60 18.93
CA THR A 52 12.50 7.35 19.63
C THR A 52 11.36 8.11 18.97
N GLY A 53 10.12 7.64 19.12
CA GLY A 53 8.95 8.23 18.46
C GLY A 53 8.70 7.78 17.02
N LEU A 54 9.44 6.77 16.54
CA LEU A 54 9.24 6.16 15.22
C LEU A 54 7.81 5.61 15.08
N SER A 55 7.08 6.05 14.05
CA SER A 55 5.74 5.58 13.71
C SER A 55 5.57 5.48 12.19
N PRO A 56 6.37 4.64 11.49
CA PRO A 56 6.28 4.54 10.04
C PRO A 56 4.91 4.02 9.59
N LEU A 57 4.41 4.57 8.48
CA LEU A 57 3.24 4.05 7.77
C LEU A 57 3.69 3.39 6.47
N ALA A 58 2.91 2.43 5.98
CA ALA A 58 3.17 1.78 4.70
C ALA A 58 3.26 2.78 3.53
N SER A 59 2.52 3.90 3.62
CA SER A 59 2.55 4.99 2.62
C SER A 59 3.65 6.02 2.85
N ASN A 60 4.23 6.09 4.06
CA ASN A 60 5.25 7.06 4.42
C ASN A 60 6.06 6.58 5.63
N VAL A 61 7.28 6.12 5.38
CA VAL A 61 8.20 5.68 6.46
C VAL A 61 8.67 6.83 7.34
N PHE A 62 8.57 8.09 6.90
CA PHE A 62 8.87 9.31 7.66
C PHE A 62 7.62 9.93 8.29
N TYR A 63 6.55 9.15 8.45
CA TYR A 63 5.34 9.65 9.08
C TYR A 63 5.65 10.24 10.48
N LYS A 64 5.18 11.48 10.69
CA LYS A 64 5.43 12.27 11.91
C LYS A 64 6.92 12.44 12.25
N ILE A 65 7.80 12.57 11.26
CA ILE A 65 9.26 12.72 11.49
C ILE A 65 9.62 13.86 12.47
N THR A 66 8.84 14.94 12.50
CA THR A 66 9.04 16.07 13.44
C THR A 66 8.77 15.71 14.90
N GLU A 67 8.03 14.62 15.16
CA GLU A 67 7.78 14.09 16.50
C GLU A 67 8.91 13.13 16.95
N TRP A 68 9.85 12.78 16.07
CA TRP A 68 10.93 11.86 16.39
C TRP A 68 12.02 12.58 17.18
N LYS A 69 12.64 11.86 18.13
CA LYS A 69 13.79 12.35 18.88
C LYS A 69 15.00 11.51 18.55
N ILE A 70 16.10 12.18 18.21
CA ILE A 70 17.39 11.56 17.92
C ILE A 70 18.33 11.87 19.08
N THR A 71 18.83 10.82 19.72
CA THR A 71 19.86 10.91 20.75
C THR A 71 21.17 10.40 20.14
N LEU A 72 22.13 11.31 20.04
CA LEU A 72 23.50 10.98 19.66
C LEU A 72 24.27 10.65 20.94
N HIS A 73 24.90 9.47 20.97
CA HIS A 73 25.79 9.05 22.04
C HIS A 73 27.24 9.25 21.62
#